data_AF-A0A538F0L9-F1
#
_entry.id   AF-A0A538F0L9-F1
#
_cell.length_a   1.000
_cell.length_b   1.000
_cell.length_c   1.000
_cell.angle_alpha   90.00
_cell.angle_beta   90.00
_cell.angle_gamma   90.00
#
_symmetry.space_group_name_H-M   'P 1'
#
loop_
_entity.id
_entity.type
_entity.pdbx_description
1 polymer ?
#
loop_
_entity_poly.entity_id
_entity_poly.type
_entity_poly.pdbx_seq_one_letter_code
_entity_poly.pdbx_strand_id
1 'polypeptide(L)'
;MRRDRKPTVRQVYALAAALCERLGEEFPETPEAASELIERLRLENGHPQPRLEDVPFRPRRRRGWGRRGGPDGRASAAAAELAREMR
;
A
#
# COMPACT_ATOMS: atom_id res chain seq x y z
N MET A 1 25.74 -7.57 14.62
CA MET A 1 25.67 -6.99 13.26
C MET A 1 24.27 -7.26 12.70
N ARG A 2 23.45 -6.23 12.44
CA ARG A 2 22.06 -6.39 11.97
C ARG A 2 22.06 -6.76 10.49
N ARG A 3 22.43 -7.99 10.15
CA ARG A 3 22.67 -8.41 8.75
C ARG A 3 21.39 -8.73 7.96
N ASP A 4 20.24 -8.92 8.61
CA ASP A 4 19.03 -9.44 7.92
C ASP A 4 17.79 -8.53 8.02
N ARG A 5 17.96 -7.20 8.04
CA ARG A 5 16.80 -6.30 7.98
C ARG A 5 16.52 -5.91 6.54
N LYS A 6 15.26 -6.09 6.12
CA LYS A 6 14.77 -5.52 4.85
C LYS A 6 15.08 -4.01 4.81
N PRO A 7 15.38 -3.45 3.64
CA PRO A 7 15.54 -2.00 3.48
C PRO A 7 14.33 -1.26 4.04
N THR A 8 14.59 -0.10 4.65
CA THR A 8 13.52 0.79 5.09
C THR A 8 12.82 1.41 3.88
N VAL A 9 11.56 1.82 4.05
CA VAL A 9 10.78 2.52 3.01
C VAL A 9 11.55 3.73 2.46
N ARG A 10 12.17 4.53 3.35
CA ARG A 10 12.98 5.69 2.95
C ARG A 10 14.20 5.31 2.08
N GLN A 11 14.87 4.20 2.40
CA GLN A 11 15.98 3.71 1.59
C GLN A 11 15.53 3.19 0.22
N VAL A 12 14.38 2.52 0.16
CA VAL A 12 13.79 2.06 -1.10
C VAL A 12 13.43 3.25 -2.00
N TYR A 13 12.78 4.28 -1.46
CA TYR A 13 12.48 5.48 -2.23
C TYR A 13 13.73 6.24 -2.68
N ALA A 14 14.75 6.35 -1.84
CA ALA A 14 16.03 6.96 -2.23
C ALA A 14 16.72 6.20 -3.37
N LEU A 15 16.71 4.86 -3.33
CA LEU A 15 17.25 4.03 -4.41
C LEU A 15 16.43 4.21 -5.70
N ALA A 16 15.11 4.23 -5.60
CA ALA A 16 14.23 4.37 -6.75
C ALA A 16 14.39 5.75 -7.42
N ALA A 17 14.51 6.84 -6.65
CA ALA A 17 14.79 8.19 -7.17
C ALA A 17 16.12 8.24 -7.93
N ALA A 18 17.19 7.73 -7.35
CA ALA A 18 18.50 7.69 -8.00
C ALA A 18 18.51 6.87 -9.30
N LEU A 19 17.70 5.79 -9.37
CA LEU A 19 17.56 5.02 -10.60
C LEU A 19 16.80 5.77 -11.68
N CYS A 20 15.74 6.51 -11.32
CA CYS A 20 15.00 7.35 -12.28
C CYS A 20 15.93 8.41 -12.87
N GLU A 21 16.70 9.12 -12.03
CA GLU A 21 17.70 10.10 -12.47
C GLU A 21 18.73 9.49 -13.45
N ARG A 22 19.26 8.31 -13.13
CA ARG A 22 20.25 7.62 -13.99
C ARG A 22 19.69 7.18 -15.34
N LEU A 23 18.38 6.94 -15.42
CA LEU A 23 17.68 6.55 -16.64
C LEU A 23 17.11 7.76 -17.41
N GLY A 24 17.24 8.98 -16.87
CA GLY A 24 16.63 10.17 -17.44
C GLY A 24 15.11 10.18 -17.31
N GLU A 25 14.58 9.44 -16.34
CA GLU A 25 13.15 9.31 -16.05
C GLU A 25 12.77 10.22 -14.88
N GLU A 26 11.56 10.78 -14.91
CA GLU A 26 11.01 11.54 -13.78
C GLU A 26 10.47 10.58 -12.72
N PHE A 27 10.72 10.90 -11.44
CA PHE A 27 10.16 10.12 -10.35
C PHE A 27 8.65 10.39 -10.24
N PRO A 28 7.79 9.36 -10.21
CA PRO A 28 6.34 9.58 -10.28
C PRO A 28 5.78 10.28 -9.04
N GLU A 29 4.97 11.31 -9.25
CA GLU A 29 4.31 12.07 -8.18
C GLU A 29 2.98 11.43 -7.71
N THR A 30 2.36 10.60 -8.55
CA THR A 30 1.05 9.99 -8.28
C THR A 30 1.12 8.46 -8.27
N PRO A 31 0.24 7.78 -7.50
CA PRO A 31 0.12 6.33 -7.53
C PRO A 31 -0.20 5.76 -8.93
N GLU A 32 -0.98 6.49 -9.72
CA GLU A 32 -1.34 6.13 -11.09
C GLU A 32 -0.10 6.16 -11.99
N ALA A 33 0.65 7.27 -11.99
CA ALA A 33 1.91 7.39 -12.75
C ALA A 33 2.94 6.35 -12.32
N ALA A 34 3.01 6.05 -11.02
CA ALA A 34 3.89 4.99 -10.52
C ALA A 34 3.49 3.61 -11.06
N SER A 35 2.20 3.33 -11.16
CA SER A 35 1.70 2.04 -11.68
C SER A 35 2.03 1.88 -13.17
N GLU A 36 1.83 2.94 -13.96
CA GLU A 36 2.19 2.98 -15.38
C GLU A 36 3.70 2.78 -15.60
N LEU A 37 4.53 3.51 -14.85
CA LEU A 37 6.00 3.38 -14.93
C LEU A 37 6.46 1.97 -14.57
N ILE A 38 5.93 1.40 -13.49
CA ILE A 38 6.26 0.03 -13.06
C ILE A 38 5.86 -0.98 -14.13
N GLU A 39 4.69 -0.83 -14.76
CA GLU A 39 4.25 -1.74 -15.80
C GLU A 39 5.16 -1.68 -17.03
N ARG A 40 5.48 -0.47 -17.51
CA ARG A 40 6.43 -0.29 -18.62
C ARG A 40 7.78 -0.95 -18.31
N LEU A 41 8.37 -0.64 -17.16
CA LEU A 41 9.65 -1.24 -16.74
C LEU A 41 9.56 -2.76 -16.57
N ARG A 42 8.42 -3.30 -16.12
CA ARG A 42 8.22 -4.75 -16.01
C ARG A 42 8.19 -5.41 -17.38
N LEU A 43 7.53 -4.81 -18.37
CA LEU A 43 7.47 -5.32 -19.73
C LEU A 43 8.84 -5.25 -20.41
N GLU A 44 9.55 -4.12 -20.30
CA GLU A 44 10.90 -3.93 -20.82
C GLU A 44 11.89 -4.96 -20.24
N ASN A 45 11.78 -5.27 -18.94
CA ASN A 45 12.61 -6.27 -18.29
C ASN A 45 12.16 -7.73 -18.50
N GLY A 46 11.05 -7.97 -19.23
CA GLY A 46 10.52 -9.31 -19.46
C GLY A 46 9.95 -10.00 -18.21
N HIS A 47 9.40 -9.23 -17.28
CA HIS A 47 8.87 -9.76 -16.02
C HIS A 47 7.67 -10.71 -16.28
N PRO A 48 7.62 -11.90 -15.67
CA PRO A 48 6.63 -12.96 -16.02
C PRO A 48 5.20 -12.69 -15.54
N GLN A 49 4.92 -11.54 -14.94
CA GLN A 49 3.63 -11.27 -14.31
C GLN A 49 2.74 -10.53 -15.32
N PRO A 50 1.43 -10.87 -15.42
CA PRO A 50 0.52 -10.28 -16.41
C PRO A 50 0.36 -8.76 -16.24
N ARG A 51 -0.22 -8.13 -17.26
CA ARG A 51 -0.54 -6.69 -17.23
C ARG A 51 -1.55 -6.38 -16.15
N LEU A 52 -1.56 -5.14 -15.69
CA LEU A 52 -2.47 -4.67 -14.65
C LEU A 52 -3.93 -4.85 -15.07
N GLU A 53 -4.24 -4.61 -16.34
CA GLU A 53 -5.57 -4.79 -16.94
C GLU A 53 -6.03 -6.26 -16.98
N ASP A 54 -5.08 -7.20 -17.11
CA ASP A 54 -5.36 -8.64 -17.18
C ASP A 54 -5.61 -9.25 -15.78
N VAL A 55 -5.24 -8.55 -14.71
CA VAL A 55 -5.42 -9.03 -13.35
C VAL A 55 -6.86 -8.76 -12.93
N PRO A 56 -7.68 -9.79 -12.66
CA PRO A 56 -9.04 -9.56 -12.21
C PRO A 56 -9.02 -8.79 -10.89
N PHE A 57 -9.89 -7.78 -10.78
CA PHE A 57 -10.04 -7.03 -9.53
C PHE A 57 -10.35 -8.00 -8.40
N ARG A 58 -9.37 -8.24 -7.53
CA ARG A 58 -9.59 -8.98 -6.30
C ARG A 58 -9.97 -7.95 -5.24
N PRO A 59 -11.25 -7.86 -4.83
CA PRO A 59 -11.59 -7.04 -3.69
C PRO A 59 -10.67 -7.47 -2.56
N ARG A 60 -9.90 -6.52 -2.02
CA ARG A 60 -9.01 -6.76 -0.89
C ARG A 60 -9.89 -7.31 0.22
N ARG A 61 -9.96 -8.64 0.36
CA ARG A 61 -10.51 -9.27 1.56
C ARG A 61 -9.75 -8.59 2.69
N ARG A 62 -10.46 -7.90 3.57
CA ARG A 62 -9.92 -7.29 4.79
C ARG A 62 -9.27 -8.39 5.63
N ARG A 63 -8.10 -8.87 5.22
CA ARG A 63 -7.30 -9.85 5.95
C ARG A 63 -6.69 -9.08 7.09
N GLY A 64 -7.37 -9.09 8.23
CA GLY A 64 -6.73 -8.81 9.51
C GLY A 64 -7.33 -7.71 10.40
N TRP A 65 -8.58 -7.26 10.20
CA TRP A 65 -9.28 -6.49 11.25
C TRP A 65 -9.98 -7.39 12.28
N GLY A 66 -9.37 -8.55 12.58
CA GLY A 66 -9.92 -9.59 13.44
C GLY A 66 -9.06 -9.95 14.65
N ARG A 67 -8.03 -9.15 14.99
CA ARG A 67 -7.31 -9.29 16.28
C ARG A 67 -6.93 -7.93 16.86
N ARG A 68 -7.97 -7.15 17.16
CA ARG A 68 -7.99 -6.19 18.27
C ARG A 68 -9.45 -5.89 18.63
N GLY A 69 -10.21 -6.96 18.88
CA GLY A 69 -11.42 -6.87 19.69
C GLY A 69 -10.98 -6.71 21.15
N GLY A 70 -10.52 -5.51 21.50
CA GLY A 70 -10.53 -5.07 22.89
C GLY A 70 -11.98 -4.86 23.35
N PRO A 71 -12.26 -4.77 24.66
CA PRO A 71 -13.61 -4.73 25.25
C PRO A 71 -14.47 -3.51 24.86
N ASP A 72 -14.03 -2.68 23.92
CA ASP A 72 -14.53 -1.33 23.65
C ASP A 72 -15.82 -1.28 22.81
N GLY A 73 -16.28 -2.42 22.29
CA GLY A 73 -17.56 -2.49 21.56
C GLY A 73 -18.77 -2.15 22.42
N ARG A 74 -18.71 -2.47 23.73
CA ARG A 74 -19.76 -2.12 24.69
C ARG A 74 -19.73 -0.64 25.07
N ALA A 75 -18.54 -0.05 25.17
CA ALA A 75 -18.38 1.38 25.43
C ALA A 75 -18.94 2.23 24.29
N SER A 76 -18.72 1.81 23.04
CA SER A 76 -19.26 2.51 21.87
C SER A 76 -20.79 2.40 21.77
N ALA A 77 -21.36 1.25 22.12
CA ALA A 77 -22.82 1.06 22.19
C ALA A 77 -23.45 1.92 23.31
N ALA A 78 -22.86 1.92 24.51
CA ALA A 78 -23.32 2.73 25.63
C ALA A 78 -23.23 4.24 25.35
N ALA A 79 -22.15 4.70 24.70
CA ALA A 79 -22.02 6.10 24.29
C ALA A 79 -23.08 6.52 23.27
N ALA A 80 -23.43 5.63 22.33
CA ALA A 80 -24.46 5.89 21.32
C ALA A 80 -25.89 5.82 21.89
N GLU A 81 -26.10 5.13 23.00
CA GLU A 81 -27.37 5.10 23.73
C GLU A 81 -27.55 6.37 24.55
N LEU A 82 -26.54 6.77 25.31
CA LEU A 82 -26.52 8.02 26.08
C LEU A 82 -26.76 9.25 25.19
N ALA A 83 -26.12 9.31 24.02
CA ALA A 83 -26.29 10.40 23.07
C ALA A 83 -27.71 10.49 22.47
N ARG A 84 -28.47 9.39 22.46
CA ARG A 84 -29.88 9.40 22.04
C ARG A 84 -30.80 9.86 23.15
N GLU A 85 -30.46 9.54 24.39
CA GLU A 85 -31.25 9.91 25.57
C GLU A 85 -31.10 11.40 25.95
N MET A 86 -29.97 12.02 25.59
CA MET A 86 -29.73 13.46 25.78
C MET A 86 -30.32 14.38 24.68
N ARG A 87 -31.19 13.85 23.82
CA ARG A 87 -31.83 14.60 22.72
C ARG A 87 -33.31 14.82 22.99
#